data_AF-A0A7C5LRC5-F1
#
_entry.id   AF-A0A7C5LRC5-F1
#
_cell.length_a   1.000
_cell.length_b   1.000
_cell.length_c   1.000
_cell.angle_alpha   90.00
_cell.angle_beta   90.00
_cell.angle_gamma   90.00
#
_symmetry.space_group_name_H-M   'P 1'
#
loop_
_entity.id
_entity.type
_entity.pdbx_description
1 polymer ?
#
loop_
_entity_poly.entity_id
_entity_poly.type
_entity_poly.pdbx_seq_one_letter_code
_entity_poly.pdbx_strand_id
1 'polypeptide(L)'
;MRGEKHRPGSPGPQRLLGTPGYLACLVFSLAASMLAQGWSVAVACALSLALALAFYPVALRVLANARLWLLVALLLVPACLFGGSPAWTLGPLALSQPGLATGLQMGLRALAIVVGVAGFAASVPLSELAGLLERVGLKGLGFALGVAMNVLPVINERATTAYQALRLRGGFRRQRLQALRLLLVTVVANSLRYADDIVSAAEARAFSLERARPLPVTWCGSDLALTGILAGITLALALVH
;
A
#
# COMPACT_ATOMS: atom_id res chain seq x y z
N MET A 1 30.52 -6.63 -33.52
CA MET A 1 29.45 -6.67 -32.51
C MET A 1 30.10 -6.83 -31.15
N ARG A 2 30.20 -5.73 -30.40
CA ARG A 2 30.99 -5.60 -29.17
C ARG A 2 30.07 -5.92 -27.99
N GLY A 3 30.37 -7.00 -27.28
CA GLY A 3 29.59 -7.43 -26.11
C GLY A 3 29.62 -6.39 -25.00
N GLU A 4 28.45 -5.87 -24.64
CA GLU A 4 28.29 -5.08 -23.42
C GLU A 4 28.38 -6.00 -22.20
N LYS A 5 29.51 -5.88 -21.51
CA LYS A 5 29.75 -6.40 -20.17
C LYS A 5 28.72 -5.77 -19.23
N HIS A 6 27.68 -6.52 -18.87
CA HIS A 6 26.76 -6.18 -17.80
C HIS A 6 27.57 -6.08 -16.48
N ARG A 7 27.86 -4.85 -16.03
CA ARG A 7 28.54 -4.60 -14.74
C ARG A 7 27.57 -4.92 -13.61
N PRO A 8 27.92 -5.82 -12.66
CA PRO A 8 27.14 -5.99 -11.46
C PRO A 8 27.41 -4.83 -10.49
N GLY A 9 26.35 -4.27 -9.92
CA GLY A 9 26.44 -3.39 -8.75
C GLY A 9 26.55 -1.90 -9.04
N SER A 10 25.46 -1.28 -9.52
CA SER A 10 25.15 0.06 -9.04
C SER A 10 24.54 -0.09 -7.64
N PRO A 11 25.04 0.61 -6.61
CA PRO A 11 24.29 0.73 -5.36
C PRO A 11 22.99 1.44 -5.73
N GLY A 12 21.88 0.70 -5.72
CA GLY A 12 20.56 1.30 -5.75
C GLY A 12 20.47 2.38 -4.67
N PRO A 13 19.57 3.37 -4.82
CA PRO A 13 19.46 4.48 -3.87
C PRO A 13 19.52 3.93 -2.45
N GLN A 14 20.51 4.37 -1.68
CA GLN A 14 20.77 3.87 -0.33
C GLN A 14 19.47 4.03 0.46
N ARG A 15 18.73 2.94 0.61
CA ARG A 15 17.49 2.93 1.36
C ARG A 15 17.87 3.16 2.82
N LEU A 16 17.40 4.28 3.37
CA LEU A 16 17.69 4.68 4.76
C LEU A 16 17.21 3.63 5.77
N LEU A 17 16.15 2.89 5.44
CA LEU A 17 15.58 1.78 6.21
C LEU A 17 15.38 0.55 5.32
N GLY A 18 15.51 -0.65 5.88
CA GLY A 18 15.09 -1.88 5.24
C GLY A 18 13.58 -2.09 5.29
N THR A 19 13.10 -3.12 4.57
CA THR A 19 11.70 -3.56 4.59
C THR A 19 11.09 -3.71 5.99
N PRO A 20 11.78 -4.30 7.00
CA PRO A 20 11.19 -4.46 8.33
C PRO A 20 11.02 -3.15 9.10
N GLY A 21 11.87 -2.15 8.87
CA GLY A 21 11.73 -0.82 9.50
C GLY A 21 10.45 -0.09 9.02
N TYR A 22 10.15 -0.18 7.72
CA TYR A 22 8.91 0.36 7.17
C TYR A 22 7.66 -0.37 7.69
N LEU A 23 7.73 -1.70 7.81
CA LEU A 23 6.65 -2.49 8.39
C LEU A 23 6.42 -2.12 9.86
N ALA A 24 7.48 -1.94 10.64
CA ALA A 24 7.37 -1.50 12.03
C ALA A 24 6.75 -0.12 12.15
N CYS A 25 7.09 0.82 11.26
CA CYS A 25 6.47 2.14 11.23
C CYS A 25 4.96 2.08 10.89
N LEU A 26 4.57 1.19 9.96
CA LEU A 26 3.18 0.93 9.64
C LEU A 26 2.42 0.35 10.85
N VAL A 27 2.97 -0.71 11.45
CA VAL A 27 2.38 -1.36 12.64
C VAL A 27 2.28 -0.38 13.80
N PHE A 28 3.31 0.45 14.00
CA PHE A 28 3.29 1.52 15.00
C PHE A 28 2.17 2.52 14.73
N SER A 29 2.02 3.02 13.50
CA SER A 29 0.95 3.97 13.16
C SER A 29 -0.43 3.36 13.39
N LEU A 30 -0.63 2.11 12.99
CA LEU A 30 -1.88 1.38 13.23
C LEU A 30 -2.14 1.16 14.73
N ALA A 31 -1.15 0.68 15.47
CA ALA A 31 -1.27 0.41 16.90
C ALA A 31 -1.50 1.71 17.70
N ALA A 32 -0.70 2.75 17.46
CA ALA A 32 -0.90 4.07 18.06
C ALA A 32 -2.28 4.64 17.73
N SER A 33 -2.74 4.45 16.49
CA SER A 33 -4.08 4.85 16.09
C SER A 33 -5.15 4.04 16.82
N MET A 34 -5.04 2.72 16.98
CA MET A 34 -6.09 1.87 17.57
C MET A 34 -6.13 1.94 19.10
N LEU A 35 -4.97 1.90 19.77
CA LEU A 35 -4.89 1.82 21.23
C LEU A 35 -5.12 3.16 21.93
N ALA A 36 -4.91 4.30 21.26
CA ALA A 36 -5.10 5.58 21.93
C ALA A 36 -6.59 5.90 22.18
N GLN A 37 -6.90 6.42 23.38
CA GLN A 37 -8.24 6.83 23.80
C GLN A 37 -8.13 8.10 24.68
N GLY A 38 -9.05 9.05 24.53
CA GLY A 38 -8.98 10.33 25.26
C GLY A 38 -7.93 11.31 24.73
N TRP A 39 -7.31 12.09 25.61
CA TRP A 39 -6.32 13.14 25.24
C TRP A 39 -5.02 12.58 24.66
N SER A 40 -4.68 11.31 24.97
CA SER A 40 -3.51 10.63 24.41
C SER A 40 -3.62 10.34 22.92
N VAL A 41 -4.83 10.37 22.34
CA VAL A 41 -5.07 10.19 20.88
C VAL A 41 -4.35 11.26 20.07
N ALA A 42 -4.45 12.52 20.51
CA ALA A 42 -3.85 13.63 19.79
C ALA A 42 -2.31 13.53 19.78
N VAL A 43 -1.71 13.19 20.93
CA VAL A 43 -0.26 13.06 21.07
C VAL A 43 0.25 11.82 20.35
N ALA A 44 -0.41 10.67 20.50
CA ALA A 44 -0.02 9.42 19.86
C ALA A 44 -0.11 9.51 18.33
N CYS A 45 -1.19 10.09 17.80
CA CYS A 45 -1.34 10.27 16.36
C CYS A 45 -0.44 11.38 15.80
N ALA A 46 -0.19 12.47 16.54
CA ALA A 46 0.76 13.49 16.12
C ALA A 46 2.20 12.93 16.06
N LEU A 47 2.58 12.12 17.05
CA LEU A 47 3.87 11.45 17.09
C LEU A 47 3.99 10.41 15.98
N SER A 48 2.95 9.59 15.74
CA SER A 48 2.96 8.63 14.63
C SER A 48 3.01 9.31 13.26
N LEU A 49 2.32 10.44 13.10
CA LEU A 49 2.35 11.24 11.87
C LEU A 49 3.73 11.89 11.68
N ALA A 50 4.34 12.42 12.74
CA ALA A 50 5.68 13.02 12.70
C ALA A 50 6.74 11.97 12.33
N LEU A 51 6.70 10.78 12.93
CA LEU A 51 7.59 9.68 12.53
C LEU A 51 7.31 9.25 11.09
N ALA A 52 6.06 9.06 10.70
CA ALA A 52 5.73 8.68 9.33
C ALA A 52 6.22 9.73 8.32
N LEU A 53 6.08 11.02 8.61
CA LEU A 53 6.60 12.10 7.75
C LEU A 53 8.13 12.13 7.69
N ALA A 54 8.81 11.84 8.81
CA ALA A 54 10.27 11.79 8.88
C ALA A 54 10.86 10.60 8.11
N PHE A 55 10.21 9.44 8.16
CA PHE A 55 10.68 8.21 7.50
C PHE A 55 10.14 8.03 6.07
N TYR A 56 9.04 8.70 5.71
CA TYR A 56 8.44 8.66 4.37
C TYR A 56 8.41 10.04 3.70
N PRO A 57 9.45 10.44 2.93
CA PRO A 57 9.40 11.69 2.16
C PRO A 57 8.26 11.71 1.12
N VAL A 58 7.76 10.53 0.74
CA VAL A 58 6.60 10.38 -0.17
C VAL A 58 5.27 10.69 0.55
N ALA A 59 5.18 10.55 1.87
CA ALA A 59 3.97 10.87 2.63
C ALA A 59 3.57 12.34 2.51
N LEU A 60 4.53 13.25 2.32
CA LEU A 60 4.26 14.67 2.09
C LEU A 60 3.41 14.91 0.85
N ARG A 61 3.59 14.10 -0.20
CA ARG A 61 2.74 14.18 -1.41
C ARG A 61 1.31 13.70 -1.16
N VAL A 62 1.12 12.75 -0.26
CA VAL A 62 -0.20 12.27 0.15
C VAL A 62 -0.93 13.36 0.93
N LEU A 63 -0.22 14.06 1.82
CA LEU A 63 -0.77 15.17 2.59
C LEU A 63 -1.09 16.40 1.71
N ALA A 64 -0.38 16.58 0.59
CA ALA A 64 -0.68 17.59 -0.41
C ALA A 64 -1.92 17.27 -1.28
N ASN A 65 -2.50 16.07 -1.16
CA ASN A 65 -3.62 15.67 -2.01
C ASN A 65 -4.96 16.17 -1.44
N ALA A 66 -5.69 16.96 -2.24
CA ALA A 66 -6.98 17.52 -1.86
C ALA A 66 -8.03 16.46 -1.48
N ARG A 67 -7.93 15.24 -2.03
CA ARG A 67 -8.84 14.11 -1.71
C ARG A 67 -8.73 13.68 -0.25
N LEU A 68 -7.54 13.75 0.34
CA LEU A 68 -7.33 13.42 1.74
C LEU A 68 -7.97 14.46 2.65
N TRP A 69 -7.83 15.74 2.31
CA TRP A 69 -8.51 16.83 3.03
C TRP A 69 -10.03 16.76 2.89
N LEU A 70 -10.54 16.32 1.73
CA LEU A 70 -11.97 16.06 1.55
C LEU A 70 -12.45 14.93 2.48
N LEU A 71 -11.67 13.85 2.62
CA LEU A 71 -11.99 12.76 3.55
C LEU A 71 -11.98 13.25 5.01
N VAL A 72 -10.97 14.02 5.41
CA VAL A 72 -10.90 14.60 6.76
C VAL A 72 -12.07 15.55 7.01
N ALA A 73 -12.41 16.41 6.04
CA ALA A 73 -13.55 17.31 6.13
C ALA A 73 -14.88 16.54 6.24
N LEU A 74 -15.02 15.44 5.48
CA LEU A 74 -16.19 14.57 5.53
C LEU A 74 -16.36 13.89 6.90
N LEU A 75 -15.28 13.65 7.64
CA LEU A 75 -15.34 13.14 9.01
C LEU A 75 -15.58 14.26 10.04
N LEU A 76 -14.94 15.42 9.84
CA LEU A 76 -14.97 16.53 10.79
C LEU A 76 -16.30 17.29 10.77
N VAL A 77 -16.86 17.56 9.59
CA VAL A 77 -18.06 18.38 9.43
C VAL A 77 -19.28 17.74 10.10
N PRO A 78 -19.63 16.45 9.86
CA PRO A 78 -20.76 15.83 10.54
C PRO A 78 -20.55 15.70 12.04
N ALA A 79 -19.33 15.38 12.48
CA ALA A 79 -19.01 15.29 13.90
C ALA A 79 -19.21 16.63 14.63
N CYS A 80 -18.85 17.75 13.97
CA CYS A 80 -19.02 19.08 14.53
C CYS A 80 -20.50 19.51 14.63
N LEU A 81 -21.34 19.07 13.69
CA LEU A 81 -22.75 19.44 13.59
C LEU A 81 -23.69 18.55 14.42
N PHE A 82 -23.37 17.26 14.58
CA PHE A 82 -24.26 16.28 15.22
C PHE A 82 -23.67 15.64 16.50
N GLY A 83 -22.43 15.97 16.88
CA GLY A 83 -21.66 15.27 17.90
C GLY A 83 -21.96 15.59 19.38
N GLY A 84 -23.10 16.21 19.72
CA GLY A 84 -23.52 16.38 21.12
C GLY A 84 -24.18 17.71 21.46
N SER A 85 -24.27 18.02 22.76
CA SER A 85 -24.94 19.22 23.29
C SER A 85 -24.38 20.51 22.67
N PRO A 86 -25.23 21.40 22.11
CA PRO A 86 -24.79 22.66 21.51
C PRO A 86 -24.08 23.52 22.55
N ALA A 87 -22.85 23.94 22.26
CA ALA A 87 -22.18 24.93 23.09
C ALA A 87 -22.51 26.34 22.58
N TRP A 88 -22.48 26.53 21.25
CA TRP A 88 -22.64 27.82 20.59
C TRP A 88 -23.61 27.66 19.40
N THR A 89 -24.70 28.44 19.38
CA THR A 89 -25.66 28.45 18.26
C THR A 89 -25.43 29.69 17.41
N LEU A 90 -24.79 29.53 16.26
CA LEU A 90 -24.69 30.56 15.21
C LEU A 90 -25.74 30.22 14.14
N GLY A 91 -27.01 30.56 14.40
CA GLY A 91 -28.13 30.28 13.48
C GLY A 91 -28.54 28.80 13.43
N PRO A 92 -28.85 28.21 12.26
CA PRO A 92 -29.24 26.79 12.13
C PRO A 92 -28.08 25.80 12.37
N LEU A 93 -26.85 26.31 12.54
CA LEU A 93 -25.68 25.50 12.87
C LEU A 93 -25.42 25.57 14.38
N ALA A 94 -25.76 24.50 15.08
CA ALA A 94 -25.36 24.27 16.45
C ALA A 94 -23.93 23.70 16.45
N LEU A 95 -22.97 24.48 16.94
CA LEU A 95 -21.59 24.03 17.06
C LEU A 95 -21.41 23.28 18.38
N SER A 96 -21.10 21.99 18.27
CA SER A 96 -20.87 21.13 19.43
C SER A 96 -19.37 21.07 19.75
N GLN A 97 -18.97 21.61 20.91
CA GLN A 97 -17.59 21.45 21.43
C GLN A 97 -17.15 19.99 21.56
N PRO A 98 -17.97 19.06 22.12
CA PRO A 98 -17.58 17.65 22.15
C PRO A 98 -17.49 17.06 20.73
N GLY A 99 -18.40 17.46 19.83
CA GLY A 99 -18.38 17.05 18.43
C GLY A 99 -17.11 17.46 17.67
N LEU A 100 -16.58 18.66 17.94
CA LEU A 100 -15.32 19.12 17.36
C LEU A 100 -14.14 18.30 17.88
N ALA A 101 -14.08 18.01 19.18
CA ALA A 101 -13.03 17.18 19.75
C ALA A 101 -13.03 15.76 19.17
N THR A 102 -14.20 15.13 19.07
CA THR A 102 -14.34 13.79 18.49
C THR A 102 -14.03 13.78 16.99
N GLY A 103 -14.51 14.78 16.24
CA GLY A 103 -14.23 14.92 14.81
C GLY A 103 -12.73 15.11 14.53
N LEU A 104 -12.06 15.93 15.34
CA LEU A 104 -10.62 16.13 15.24
C LEU A 104 -9.83 14.86 15.55
N GLN A 105 -10.22 14.12 16.59
CA GLN A 105 -9.62 12.83 16.93
C GLN A 105 -9.77 11.80 15.80
N MET A 106 -10.96 11.69 15.21
CA MET A 106 -11.22 10.76 14.11
C MET A 106 -10.51 11.17 12.82
N GLY A 107 -10.46 12.47 12.51
CA GLY A 107 -9.70 13.01 11.39
C GLY A 107 -8.20 12.73 11.51
N LEU A 108 -7.63 12.95 12.70
CA LEU A 108 -6.22 12.70 12.96
C LEU A 108 -5.89 11.19 12.90
N ARG A 109 -6.79 10.33 13.39
CA ARG A 109 -6.69 8.87 13.28
C ARG A 109 -6.68 8.43 11.81
N ALA A 110 -7.60 8.93 11.00
CA ALA A 110 -7.66 8.65 9.58
C ALA A 110 -6.38 9.11 8.85
N LEU A 111 -5.87 10.31 9.19
CA LEU A 111 -4.61 10.82 8.65
C LEU A 111 -3.43 9.90 8.96
N ALA A 112 -3.27 9.49 10.22
CA ALA A 112 -2.19 8.61 10.65
C ALA A 112 -2.21 7.26 9.89
N ILE A 113 -3.39 6.67 9.73
CA ILE A 113 -3.57 5.40 9.00
C ILE A 113 -3.26 5.60 7.51
N VAL A 114 -3.87 6.59 6.85
CA VAL A 114 -3.70 6.83 5.41
C VAL A 114 -2.25 7.15 5.09
N VAL A 115 -1.60 8.01 5.88
CA VAL A 115 -0.19 8.35 5.70
C VAL A 115 0.71 7.14 5.94
N GLY A 116 0.47 6.35 6.98
CA GLY A 116 1.24 5.14 7.27
C GLY A 116 1.14 4.10 6.15
N VAL A 117 -0.08 3.79 5.70
CA VAL A 117 -0.35 2.82 4.63
C VAL A 117 0.22 3.30 3.30
N ALA A 118 -0.01 4.57 2.93
CA ALA A 118 0.48 5.10 1.67
C ALA A 118 2.02 5.23 1.65
N GLY A 119 2.62 5.60 2.79
CA GLY A 119 4.07 5.62 2.96
C GLY A 119 4.67 4.22 2.78
N PHE A 120 4.12 3.22 3.47
CA PHE A 120 4.56 1.83 3.35
C PHE A 120 4.43 1.31 1.91
N ALA A 121 3.28 1.50 1.28
CA ALA A 121 3.02 1.06 -0.09
C ALA A 121 3.94 1.74 -1.13
N ALA A 122 4.36 3.00 -0.88
CA ALA A 122 5.26 3.72 -1.76
C ALA A 122 6.74 3.34 -1.57
N SER A 123 7.14 2.99 -0.34
CA SER A 123 8.53 2.69 0.00
C SER A 123 8.90 1.22 -0.19
N VAL A 124 7.95 0.29 -0.02
CA VAL A 124 8.23 -1.14 -0.11
C VAL A 124 7.85 -1.68 -1.48
N PRO A 125 8.81 -2.23 -2.27
CA PRO A 125 8.51 -2.82 -3.55
C PRO A 125 7.71 -4.11 -3.37
N LEU A 126 6.83 -4.40 -4.34
CA LEU A 126 5.94 -5.57 -4.31
C LEU A 126 6.69 -6.90 -4.12
N SER A 127 7.89 -7.03 -4.69
CA SER A 127 8.77 -8.19 -4.55
C SER A 127 9.23 -8.44 -3.10
N GLU A 128 9.54 -7.39 -2.34
CA GLU A 128 9.91 -7.50 -0.92
C GLU A 128 8.69 -7.85 -0.07
N LEU A 129 7.49 -7.32 -0.39
CA LEU A 129 6.24 -7.73 0.25
C LEU A 129 5.96 -9.22 0.06
N ALA A 130 6.20 -9.74 -1.15
CA ALA A 130 6.08 -11.17 -1.44
C ALA A 130 6.99 -12.01 -0.55
N GLY A 131 8.26 -11.58 -0.40
CA GLY A 131 9.24 -12.24 0.46
C GLY A 131 8.88 -12.18 1.94
N LEU A 132 8.29 -11.07 2.42
CA LEU A 132 7.76 -10.98 3.78
C LEU A 132 6.59 -11.93 4.00
N LEU A 133 5.66 -12.00 3.05
CA LEU A 133 4.47 -12.83 3.15
C LEU A 133 4.81 -14.33 3.14
N GLU A 134 5.83 -14.70 2.37
CA GLU A 134 6.39 -16.05 2.37
C GLU A 134 7.01 -16.44 3.71
N ARG A 135 7.67 -15.49 4.41
CA ARG A 135 8.20 -15.70 5.78
C ARG A 135 7.10 -15.84 6.82
N VAL A 136 5.93 -15.24 6.61
CA VAL A 136 4.75 -15.37 7.50
C VAL A 136 4.04 -16.72 7.32
N GLY A 137 4.46 -17.54 6.36
CA GLY A 137 3.98 -18.92 6.17
C GLY A 137 3.20 -19.15 4.87
N LEU A 138 3.02 -18.11 4.05
CA LEU A 138 2.35 -18.22 2.76
C LEU A 138 3.36 -18.60 1.66
N LYS A 139 3.86 -19.83 1.75
CA LYS A 139 4.83 -20.40 0.80
C LYS A 139 4.29 -20.34 -0.63
N GLY A 140 5.13 -19.95 -1.58
CA GLY A 140 4.76 -19.89 -3.01
C GLY A 140 4.16 -18.56 -3.48
N LEU A 141 3.78 -17.64 -2.58
CA LEU A 141 3.35 -16.29 -3.00
C LEU A 141 4.49 -15.46 -3.60
N GLY A 142 5.72 -15.64 -3.11
CA GLY A 142 6.90 -15.01 -3.71
C GLY A 142 7.07 -15.41 -5.18
N PHE A 143 6.91 -16.70 -5.47
CA PHE A 143 6.93 -17.23 -6.84
C PHE A 143 5.76 -16.70 -7.68
N ALA A 144 4.52 -16.82 -7.19
CA ALA A 144 3.33 -16.37 -7.93
C ALA A 144 3.40 -14.87 -8.25
N LEU A 145 3.85 -14.04 -7.30
CA LEU A 145 4.02 -12.61 -7.51
C LEU A 145 5.18 -12.32 -8.46
N GLY A 146 6.30 -13.03 -8.35
CA GLY A 146 7.43 -12.92 -9.28
C GLY A 146 7.03 -13.26 -10.71
N VAL A 147 6.25 -14.32 -10.91
CA VAL A 147 5.66 -14.67 -12.20
C VAL A 147 4.72 -13.55 -12.65
N ALA A 148 3.77 -13.14 -11.81
CA ALA A 148 2.81 -12.08 -12.16
C ALA A 148 3.50 -10.79 -12.61
N MET A 149 4.57 -10.35 -11.94
CA MET A 149 5.33 -9.16 -12.31
C MET A 149 6.04 -9.29 -13.66
N ASN A 150 6.53 -10.48 -14.01
CA ASN A 150 7.13 -10.75 -15.32
C ASN A 150 6.07 -10.87 -16.43
N VAL A 151 4.90 -11.41 -16.10
CA VAL A 151 3.79 -11.65 -17.04
C VAL A 151 2.99 -10.36 -17.32
N LEU A 152 2.89 -9.46 -16.35
CA LEU A 152 2.12 -8.22 -16.43
C LEU A 152 2.44 -7.35 -17.67
N PRO A 153 3.72 -7.03 -17.99
CA PRO A 153 4.04 -6.24 -19.18
C PRO A 153 3.63 -6.96 -20.47
N VAL A 154 3.82 -8.28 -20.53
CA VAL A 154 3.46 -9.12 -21.69
C VAL A 154 1.94 -9.13 -21.92
N ILE A 155 1.15 -9.30 -20.86
CA ILE A 155 -0.32 -9.23 -20.94
C ILE A 155 -0.77 -7.84 -21.37
N ASN A 156 -0.16 -6.79 -20.81
CA ASN A 156 -0.51 -5.41 -21.15
C ASN A 156 -0.27 -5.15 -22.65
N GLU A 157 0.90 -5.53 -23.17
CA GLU A 157 1.21 -5.40 -24.59
C GLU A 157 0.18 -6.15 -25.46
N ARG A 158 -0.07 -7.44 -25.19
CA ARG A 158 -1.05 -8.24 -25.92
C ARG A 158 -2.47 -7.66 -25.85
N ALA A 159 -2.88 -7.15 -24.69
CA ALA A 159 -4.17 -6.51 -24.50
C ALA A 159 -4.28 -5.21 -25.30
N THR A 160 -3.22 -4.40 -25.35
CA THR A 160 -3.20 -3.18 -26.18
C THR A 160 -3.28 -3.48 -27.67
N THR A 161 -2.57 -4.49 -28.16
CA THR A 161 -2.65 -4.94 -29.56
C THR A 161 -4.05 -5.45 -29.89
N ALA A 162 -4.63 -6.29 -29.03
CA ALA A 162 -6.00 -6.79 -29.21
C ALA A 162 -7.02 -5.65 -29.22
N TYR A 163 -6.87 -4.67 -28.33
CA TYR A 163 -7.71 -3.48 -28.29
C TYR A 163 -7.61 -2.65 -29.58
N GLN A 164 -6.39 -2.39 -30.06
CA GLN A 164 -6.17 -1.65 -31.30
C GLN A 164 -6.77 -2.36 -32.52
N ALA A 165 -6.59 -3.67 -32.64
CA ALA A 165 -7.18 -4.48 -33.70
C ALA A 165 -8.72 -4.41 -33.68
N LEU A 166 -9.33 -4.48 -32.49
CA LEU A 166 -10.78 -4.38 -32.33
C LEU A 166 -11.31 -2.98 -32.67
N ARG A 167 -10.51 -1.94 -32.36
CA ARG A 167 -10.84 -0.55 -32.68
C ARG A 167 -10.79 -0.28 -34.18
N LEU A 168 -9.78 -0.79 -34.88
CA LEU A 168 -9.64 -0.69 -36.34
C LEU A 168 -10.78 -1.40 -37.09
N ARG A 169 -11.29 -2.50 -36.53
CA ARG A 169 -12.46 -3.22 -37.08
C ARG A 169 -13.81 -2.55 -36.75
N GLY A 170 -13.81 -1.39 -36.08
CA GLY A 170 -15.03 -0.64 -35.77
C GLY A 170 -15.90 -1.24 -34.67
N GLY A 171 -15.41 -2.23 -33.91
CA GLY A 171 -16.21 -2.96 -32.90
C GLY A 171 -16.86 -2.04 -31.85
N PHE A 172 -16.18 -0.95 -31.48
CA PHE A 172 -16.66 0.01 -30.49
C PHE A 172 -17.70 1.02 -31.01
N ARG A 173 -17.92 1.11 -32.33
CA ARG A 173 -18.88 2.08 -32.90
C ARG A 173 -20.32 1.58 -32.88
N ARG A 174 -20.54 0.27 -33.02
CA ARG A 174 -21.89 -0.32 -33.11
C ARG A 174 -22.29 -1.17 -31.90
N GLN A 175 -21.34 -1.90 -31.29
CA GLN A 175 -21.65 -2.84 -30.20
C GLN A 175 -20.56 -2.82 -29.13
N ARG A 176 -20.51 -1.74 -28.33
CA ARG A 176 -19.49 -1.54 -27.28
C ARG A 176 -19.42 -2.73 -26.31
N LEU A 177 -20.56 -3.25 -25.87
CA LEU A 177 -20.61 -4.36 -24.92
C LEU A 177 -20.07 -5.67 -25.53
N GLN A 178 -20.44 -5.96 -26.78
CA GLN A 178 -19.99 -7.17 -27.47
C GLN A 178 -18.51 -7.11 -27.81
N ALA A 179 -18.02 -5.94 -28.23
CA ALA A 179 -16.61 -5.67 -28.40
C ALA A 179 -15.82 -5.89 -27.09
N LEU A 180 -16.32 -5.37 -25.98
CA LEU A 180 -15.67 -5.51 -24.67
C LEU A 180 -15.66 -6.97 -24.20
N ARG A 181 -16.75 -7.71 -24.43
CA ARG A 181 -16.81 -9.17 -24.18
C ARG A 181 -15.78 -9.93 -25.01
N LEU A 182 -15.69 -9.64 -26.32
CA LEU A 182 -14.72 -10.29 -27.20
C LEU A 182 -13.27 -9.99 -26.80
N LEU A 183 -12.98 -8.74 -26.42
CA LEU A 183 -11.67 -8.35 -25.89
C LEU A 183 -11.32 -9.16 -24.64
N LEU A 184 -12.26 -9.24 -23.70
CA LEU A 184 -12.07 -9.95 -22.43
C LEU A 184 -11.82 -11.44 -22.66
N VAL A 185 -12.65 -12.10 -23.48
CA VAL A 185 -12.45 -13.51 -23.85
C VAL A 185 -11.09 -13.71 -24.51
N THR A 186 -10.67 -12.81 -25.39
CA THR A 186 -9.37 -12.89 -26.08
C THR A 186 -8.21 -12.77 -25.08
N VAL A 187 -8.26 -11.80 -24.17
CA VAL A 187 -7.20 -11.58 -23.16
C VAL A 187 -7.13 -12.76 -22.19
N VAL A 188 -8.27 -13.25 -21.69
CA VAL A 188 -8.31 -14.39 -20.76
C VAL A 188 -7.79 -15.66 -21.44
N ALA A 189 -8.26 -15.96 -22.66
CA ALA A 189 -7.85 -17.18 -23.35
C ALA A 189 -6.37 -17.17 -23.77
N ASN A 190 -5.78 -16.00 -24.00
CA ASN A 190 -4.34 -15.86 -24.23
C ASN A 190 -3.53 -15.96 -22.93
N SER A 191 -4.08 -15.47 -21.82
CA SER A 191 -3.43 -15.54 -20.52
C SER A 191 -3.37 -16.97 -19.98
N LEU A 192 -4.45 -17.75 -20.16
CA LEU A 192 -4.48 -19.17 -19.79
C LEU A 192 -3.43 -19.99 -20.54
N ARG A 193 -3.38 -19.86 -21.88
CA ARG A 193 -2.35 -20.52 -22.70
C ARG A 193 -0.93 -20.13 -22.25
N TYR A 194 -0.72 -18.86 -21.96
CA TYR A 194 0.59 -18.41 -21.49
C TYR A 194 0.94 -18.95 -20.10
N ALA A 195 -0.05 -19.15 -19.23
CA ALA A 195 0.16 -19.81 -17.95
C ALA A 195 0.55 -21.29 -18.14
N ASP A 196 -0.12 -22.01 -19.05
CA ASP A 196 0.23 -23.40 -19.38
C ASP A 196 1.67 -23.52 -19.92
N ASP A 197 2.10 -22.56 -20.76
CA ASP A 197 3.48 -22.49 -21.26
C ASP A 197 4.48 -22.28 -20.11
N ILE A 198 4.16 -21.40 -19.15
CA ILE A 198 5.01 -21.12 -17.98
C ILE A 198 5.12 -22.35 -17.08
N VAL A 199 4.00 -23.04 -16.83
CA VAL A 199 3.98 -24.26 -16.01
C VAL A 199 4.79 -25.37 -16.69
N SER A 200 4.55 -25.61 -17.98
CA SER A 200 5.29 -26.61 -18.76
C SER A 200 6.80 -26.32 -18.77
N ALA A 201 7.19 -25.06 -18.91
CA ALA A 201 8.60 -24.65 -18.85
C ALA A 201 9.21 -24.79 -17.45
N ALA A 202 8.41 -24.58 -16.39
CA ALA A 202 8.85 -24.75 -15.01
C ALA A 202 9.05 -26.24 -14.67
N GLU A 203 8.13 -27.11 -15.10
CA GLU A 203 8.22 -28.56 -14.95
C GLU A 203 9.43 -29.13 -15.69
N ALA A 204 9.68 -28.67 -16.92
CA ALA A 204 10.87 -29.07 -17.70
C ALA A 204 12.20 -28.70 -17.00
N ARG A 205 12.18 -27.70 -16.10
CA ARG A 205 13.33 -27.30 -15.27
C ARG A 205 13.37 -27.96 -13.90
N ALA A 206 12.52 -28.96 -13.65
CA ALA A 206 12.35 -29.63 -12.37
C ALA A 206 12.06 -28.65 -11.21
N PHE A 207 11.29 -27.58 -11.49
CA PHE A 207 10.90 -26.61 -10.48
C PHE A 207 9.91 -27.23 -9.49
N SER A 208 10.14 -27.02 -8.20
CA SER A 208 9.23 -27.44 -7.12
C SER A 208 8.94 -26.25 -6.22
N LEU A 209 7.65 -26.03 -5.92
CA LEU A 209 7.18 -24.94 -5.05
C LEU A 209 7.79 -25.01 -3.65
N GLU A 210 8.06 -26.22 -3.15
CA GLU A 210 8.66 -26.46 -1.84
C GLU A 210 10.13 -26.05 -1.74
N ARG A 211 10.84 -25.99 -2.88
CA ARG A 211 12.26 -25.57 -2.97
C ARG A 211 12.42 -24.17 -3.54
N ALA A 212 11.31 -23.46 -3.78
CA ALA A 212 11.35 -22.09 -4.25
C ALA A 212 12.12 -21.23 -3.24
N ARG A 213 13.13 -20.51 -3.72
CA ARG A 213 13.90 -19.61 -2.87
C ARG A 213 13.08 -18.33 -2.66
N PRO A 214 12.89 -17.88 -1.41
CA PRO A 214 12.21 -16.63 -1.14
C PRO A 214 12.98 -15.46 -1.72
N LEU A 215 12.26 -14.45 -2.19
CA LEU A 215 12.88 -13.24 -2.70
C LEU A 215 13.71 -12.57 -1.59
N PRO A 216 14.92 -12.06 -1.91
CA PRO A 216 15.78 -11.45 -0.92
C PRO A 216 15.12 -10.19 -0.35
N VAL A 217 14.98 -10.17 0.98
CA VAL A 217 14.53 -8.99 1.74
C VAL A 217 15.77 -8.20 2.13
N THR A 218 15.74 -6.88 1.97
CA THR A 218 16.86 -6.02 2.36
C THR A 218 16.81 -5.76 3.87
N TRP A 219 17.93 -6.01 4.56
CA TRP A 219 18.08 -5.79 6.00
C TRP A 219 19.02 -4.63 6.24
N CYS A 220 18.63 -3.69 7.10
CA CYS A 220 19.52 -2.67 7.62
C CYS A 220 19.69 -2.85 9.13
N GLY A 221 20.91 -2.70 9.65
CA GLY A 221 21.19 -2.87 11.10
C GLY A 221 20.43 -1.87 11.98
N SER A 222 20.07 -0.70 11.44
CA SER A 222 19.23 0.30 12.12
C SER A 222 17.76 -0.13 12.27
N ASP A 223 17.30 -1.14 11.53
CA ASP A 223 15.91 -1.58 11.58
C ASP A 223 15.58 -2.23 12.94
N LEU A 224 16.51 -2.96 13.54
CA LEU A 224 16.30 -3.63 14.83
C LEU A 224 16.19 -2.62 15.98
N ALA A 225 17.03 -1.58 15.97
CA ALA A 225 16.97 -0.51 16.96
C ALA A 225 15.66 0.28 16.82
N LEU A 226 15.27 0.61 15.58
CA LEU A 226 14.04 1.33 15.30
C LEU A 226 12.79 0.52 15.69
N THR A 227 12.72 -0.76 15.32
CA THR A 227 11.62 -1.65 15.70
C THR A 227 11.49 -1.77 17.22
N GLY A 228 12.60 -1.90 17.94
CA GLY A 228 12.62 -1.94 19.41
C GLY A 228 12.10 -0.66 20.06
N ILE A 229 12.52 0.51 19.56
CA ILE A 229 12.05 1.81 20.05
C ILE A 229 10.54 1.98 19.81
N LEU A 230 10.05 1.65 18.61
CA LEU A 230 8.63 1.73 18.27
C LEU A 230 7.78 0.76 19.09
N ALA A 231 8.27 -0.46 19.32
CA ALA A 231 7.63 -1.45 20.19
C ALA A 231 7.56 -0.95 21.64
N GLY A 232 8.63 -0.32 22.14
CA GLY A 232 8.63 0.28 23.48
C GLY A 232 7.61 1.42 23.63
N ILE A 233 7.52 2.31 22.63
CA ILE A 233 6.57 3.43 22.64
C ILE A 233 5.12 2.91 22.55
N THR A 234 4.85 1.90 21.72
CA THR A 234 3.50 1.29 21.66
C THR A 234 3.11 0.60 22.97
N LEU A 235 4.03 -0.11 23.60
CA LEU A 235 3.79 -0.73 24.91
C LEU A 235 3.54 0.33 25.99
N ALA A 236 4.31 1.42 26.00
CA ALA A 236 4.10 2.53 26.93
C ALA A 236 2.73 3.20 26.72
N LEU A 237 2.30 3.40 25.48
CA LEU A 237 0.96 3.91 25.17
C LEU A 237 -0.15 2.94 25.59
N ALA A 238 0.09 1.63 25.51
CA ALA A 238 -0.86 0.61 25.95
C ALA A 238 -1.00 0.55 27.48
N LEU A 239 0.09 0.82 28.21
CA LEU A 239 0.15 0.78 29.68
C LEU A 239 -0.33 2.07 30.37
N VAL A 240 -0.41 3.18 29.64
CA VAL A 240 -0.93 4.46 30.14
C VAL A 240 -2.47 4.50 30.14
N HIS A 241 -3.11 3.46 29.59
CA HIS A 241 -4.53 3.16 29.73
C HIS A 241 -4.81 2.18 30.87
#